data_AF-A0A847KJN1-F1
#
_entry.id   AF-A0A847KJN1-F1
#
_cell.length_a   1.000
_cell.length_b   1.000
_cell.length_c   1.000
_cell.angle_alpha   90.00
_cell.angle_beta   90.00
_cell.angle_gamma   90.00
#
_symmetry.space_group_name_H-M   'P 1'
#
loop_
_entity.id
_entity.type
_entity.pdbx_description
1 polymer ?
#
loop_
_entity_poly.entity_id
_entity_poly.type
_entity_poly.pdbx_seq_one_letter_code
_entity_poly.pdbx_strand_id
1 'polypeptide(L)'
;AAERSARARRQAAERVLAARTEGWLAVREAVRDAARALRDDPRHPAILESLRAVAAAELPGATITESPDGGLVAQSGTRRLDLTLPTLALDLLESPGARP
;
A
#
# COMPACT_ATOMS: atom_id res chain seq x y z
N ALA A 1 -11.67 -29.11 -34.72
CA ALA A 1 -10.63 -28.05 -34.78
C ALA A 1 -10.94 -26.85 -33.88
N ALA A 2 -12.18 -26.33 -33.88
CA ALA A 2 -12.61 -25.18 -33.08
C ALA A 2 -12.37 -25.33 -31.56
N GLU A 3 -12.66 -26.49 -30.97
CA GLU A 3 -12.45 -26.71 -29.53
C GLU A 3 -10.99 -26.65 -29.10
N ARG A 4 -10.07 -27.18 -29.92
CA ARG A 4 -8.63 -27.11 -29.65
C ARG A 4 -8.16 -25.66 -29.69
N SER A 5 -8.67 -24.86 -30.63
CA SER A 5 -8.40 -23.43 -30.72
C SER A 5 -8.94 -22.64 -29.52
N ALA A 6 -10.15 -22.95 -29.06
CA ALA A 6 -10.73 -22.32 -27.86
C ALA A 6 -9.94 -22.66 -26.59
N ARG A 7 -9.51 -23.92 -26.43
CA ARG A 7 -8.65 -24.34 -25.30
C ARG A 7 -7.29 -23.63 -25.31
N ALA A 8 -6.65 -23.53 -26.47
CA ALA A 8 -5.37 -22.82 -26.61
C ALA A 8 -5.46 -21.33 -26.25
N ARG A 9 -6.54 -20.64 -26.67
CA ARG A 9 -6.76 -19.23 -26.32
C ARG A 9 -6.97 -19.03 -24.81
N ARG A 10 -7.75 -19.91 -24.16
CA ARG A 10 -7.96 -19.86 -22.71
C ARG A 10 -6.65 -20.04 -21.95
N GLN A 11 -5.85 -21.05 -22.29
CA GLN A 11 -4.55 -21.28 -21.67
C GLN A 11 -3.58 -20.10 -21.88
N ALA A 12 -3.59 -19.48 -23.06
CA ALA A 12 -2.78 -18.28 -23.32
C ALA A 12 -3.26 -17.10 -22.46
N ALA A 13 -4.57 -16.88 -22.36
CA ALA A 13 -5.13 -15.82 -21.51
C ALA A 13 -4.85 -16.05 -20.02
N GLU A 14 -4.96 -17.28 -19.53
CA GLU A 14 -4.64 -17.67 -18.16
C GLU A 14 -3.16 -17.39 -17.83
N ARG A 15 -2.23 -17.72 -18.74
CA ARG A 15 -0.80 -17.43 -18.57
C ARG A 15 -0.52 -15.93 -18.50
N VAL A 16 -1.14 -15.14 -19.38
CA VAL A 16 -0.98 -13.68 -19.37
C VAL A 16 -1.53 -13.08 -18.08
N LEU A 17 -2.70 -13.54 -17.62
CA LEU A 17 -3.28 -13.07 -16.38
C LEU A 17 -2.41 -13.43 -15.17
N ALA A 18 -1.91 -14.67 -15.11
CA ALA A 18 -1.00 -15.12 -14.05
C ALA A 18 0.26 -14.26 -14.00
N ALA A 19 0.94 -14.07 -15.14
CA ALA A 19 2.14 -13.23 -15.22
C ALA A 19 1.87 -11.78 -14.81
N ARG A 20 0.71 -11.22 -15.17
CA ARG A 20 0.32 -9.87 -14.76
C ARG A 20 0.08 -9.78 -13.26
N THR A 21 -0.60 -10.77 -12.68
CA THR A 21 -0.84 -10.83 -11.23
C THR A 21 0.49 -10.95 -10.47
N GLU A 22 1.39 -11.83 -10.89
CA GLU A 22 2.72 -12.00 -10.30
C GLU A 22 3.53 -10.70 -10.38
N GLY A 23 3.56 -10.05 -11.54
CA GLY A 23 4.24 -8.77 -11.72
C GLY A 23 3.67 -7.67 -10.82
N TRP A 24 2.34 -7.61 -10.68
CA TRP A 24 1.69 -6.63 -9.80
C TRP A 24 2.02 -6.89 -8.32
N LEU A 25 2.01 -8.14 -7.88
CA LEU A 25 2.40 -8.51 -6.51
C LEU A 25 3.85 -8.13 -6.22
N ALA A 26 4.76 -8.34 -7.17
CA ALA A 26 6.16 -7.94 -7.03
C ALA A 26 6.32 -6.42 -6.89
N VAL A 27 5.59 -5.62 -7.66
CA VAL A 27 5.60 -4.15 -7.53
C VAL A 27 5.08 -3.72 -6.16
N ARG A 28 3.98 -4.31 -5.68
CA ARG A 28 3.45 -4.01 -4.35
C ARG A 28 4.46 -4.29 -3.25
N GLU A 29 5.16 -5.40 -3.34
CA GLU A 29 6.18 -5.76 -2.33
C GLU A 29 7.36 -4.80 -2.38
N ALA A 30 7.86 -4.47 -3.57
CA ALA A 30 8.93 -3.49 -3.73
C ALA A 30 8.55 -2.11 -3.16
N VAL A 31 7.30 -1.66 -3.38
CA VAL A 31 6.79 -0.40 -2.82
C VAL A 31 6.70 -0.46 -1.30
N ARG A 32 6.22 -1.58 -0.73
CA ARG A 32 6.17 -1.78 0.72
C ARG A 32 7.55 -1.72 1.34
N ASP A 33 8.53 -2.40 0.76
CA ASP A 33 9.90 -2.43 1.26
C ASP A 33 10.57 -1.05 1.17
N ALA A 34 10.39 -0.35 0.06
CA ALA A 34 10.87 1.02 -0.09
C ALA A 34 10.24 1.98 0.93
N ALA A 35 8.93 1.84 1.19
CA ALA A 35 8.23 2.65 2.17
C ALA A 35 8.69 2.35 3.61
N ARG A 36 8.96 1.09 3.94
CA ARG A 36 9.54 0.70 5.24
C ARG A 36 10.91 1.33 5.43
N ALA A 37 11.75 1.35 4.39
CA ALA A 37 13.09 1.93 4.46
C ALA A 37 13.09 3.44 4.75
N LEU A 38 11.98 4.15 4.51
CA LEU A 38 11.86 5.58 4.87
C LEU A 38 11.97 5.82 6.37
N ARG A 39 11.76 4.81 7.23
CA ARG A 39 11.95 4.94 8.68
C ARG A 39 13.38 5.37 9.06
N ASP A 40 14.35 5.00 8.23
CA ASP A 40 15.77 5.27 8.44
C ASP A 40 16.22 6.55 7.71
N ASP A 41 15.31 7.21 6.95
CA ASP A 41 15.59 8.48 6.31
C ASP A 41 15.69 9.60 7.35
N PRO A 42 16.68 10.51 7.28
CA PRO A 42 16.79 11.64 8.19
C PRO A 42 15.55 12.55 8.25
N ARG A 43 14.70 12.53 7.22
CA ARG A 43 13.45 13.29 7.15
C ARG A 43 12.28 12.60 7.86
N HIS A 44 12.43 11.35 8.28
CA HIS A 44 11.38 10.56 8.92
C HIS A 44 10.70 11.26 10.12
N PRO A 45 11.43 11.94 11.04
CA PRO A 45 10.78 12.66 12.13
C PRO A 45 9.82 13.76 11.65
N ALA A 46 10.18 14.51 10.60
CA ALA A 46 9.30 15.54 10.04
C ALA A 46 8.06 14.95 9.36
N ILE A 47 8.20 13.77 8.74
CA ILE A 47 7.07 13.01 8.20
C ILE A 47 6.14 12.58 9.35
N LEU A 48 6.68 12.05 10.45
CA LEU A 48 5.87 11.66 11.62
C LEU A 48 5.09 12.83 12.21
N GLU A 49 5.69 14.02 12.35
CA GLU A 49 4.96 15.21 12.83
C GLU A 49 3.79 15.56 11.91
N SER A 50 4.02 15.50 10.59
CA SER A 50 2.97 15.77 9.60
C SER A 50 1.83 14.75 9.71
N LEU A 51 2.15 13.46 9.87
CA LEU A 51 1.16 12.39 10.07
C LEU A 51 0.40 12.56 11.39
N ARG A 52 1.05 13.02 12.47
CA ARG A 52 0.38 13.30 13.74
C ARG A 52 -0.62 14.44 13.60
N ALA A 53 -0.26 15.50 12.88
CA ALA A 53 -1.19 16.60 12.60
C ALA A 53 -2.42 16.12 11.83
N VAL A 54 -2.23 15.26 10.82
CA VAL A 54 -3.34 14.63 10.07
C VAL A 54 -4.20 13.77 11.00
N ALA A 55 -3.59 12.90 11.81
CA ALA A 55 -4.31 12.05 12.76
C ALA A 55 -5.15 12.85 13.76
N ALA A 56 -4.60 13.94 14.30
CA ALA A 56 -5.29 14.81 15.24
C ALA A 56 -6.47 15.54 14.61
N ALA A 57 -6.36 15.93 13.33
CA ALA A 57 -7.44 16.57 12.58
C ALA A 57 -8.57 15.60 12.22
N GLU A 58 -8.23 14.41 11.71
CA GLU A 58 -9.20 13.42 11.21
C GLU A 58 -9.86 12.59 12.34
N LEU A 59 -9.11 12.36 13.42
CA LEU A 59 -9.56 11.59 14.57
C LEU A 59 -9.18 12.25 15.90
N PRO A 60 -9.89 13.34 16.29
CA PRO A 60 -9.63 14.05 17.54
C PRO A 60 -9.73 13.13 18.77
N GLY A 61 -8.80 13.30 19.71
CA GLY A 61 -8.75 12.51 20.94
C GLY A 61 -8.30 11.05 20.75
N ALA A 62 -7.78 10.70 19.56
CA ALA A 62 -7.22 9.39 19.32
C ALA A 62 -5.91 9.16 20.09
N THR A 63 -5.73 7.93 20.55
CA THR A 63 -4.41 7.43 20.95
C THR A 63 -3.60 7.19 19.68
N ILE A 64 -2.45 7.86 19.57
CA ILE A 64 -1.52 7.71 18.46
C ILE A 64 -0.39 6.77 18.88
N THR A 65 -0.14 5.74 18.07
CA THR A 65 0.95 4.77 18.27
C THR A 65 1.82 4.73 17.03
N GLU A 66 3.14 4.88 17.20
CA GLU A 66 4.08 4.72 16.10
C GLU A 66 4.19 3.25 15.69
N SER A 67 4.31 3.00 14.38
CA SER A 67 4.45 1.66 13.85
C SER A 67 5.92 1.27 13.70
N PRO A 68 6.31 0.01 14.00
CA PRO A 68 7.66 -0.47 13.73
C PRO A 68 8.03 -0.45 12.23
N ASP A 69 7.03 -0.44 11.35
CA ASP A 69 7.20 -0.34 9.89
C ASP A 69 7.26 1.12 9.40
N GLY A 70 7.25 2.10 10.31
CA GLY A 70 7.20 3.53 10.01
C GLY A 70 5.78 4.10 9.95
N GLY A 71 5.67 5.41 10.19
CA GLY A 71 4.38 6.09 10.30
C GLY A 71 3.67 5.78 11.62
N LEU A 72 2.35 5.86 11.65
CA LEU A 72 1.57 5.73 12.88
C LEU A 72 0.16 5.19 12.66
N VAL A 73 -0.45 4.71 13.73
CA VAL A 73 -1.85 4.31 13.80
C VAL A 73 -2.54 5.17 14.84
N ALA A 74 -3.67 5.77 14.48
CA ALA A 74 -4.51 6.52 15.39
C ALA A 74 -5.80 5.74 15.69
N GLN A 75 -6.17 5.63 16.96
CA GLN A 75 -7.36 4.90 17.39
C GLN A 75 -8.19 5.70 18.39
N SER A 76 -9.50 5.78 18.16
CA SER A 76 -10.48 6.41 19.05
C SER A 76 -11.75 5.55 19.11
N GLY A 77 -11.91 4.80 20.19
CA GLY A 77 -12.98 3.80 20.32
C GLY A 77 -12.93 2.76 19.19
N THR A 78 -14.00 2.71 18.38
CA THR A 78 -14.12 1.81 17.23
C THR A 78 -13.53 2.37 15.94
N ARG A 79 -13.15 3.65 15.91
CA ARG A 79 -12.55 4.29 14.74
C ARG A 79 -11.03 4.10 14.78
N ARG A 80 -10.46 3.71 13.64
CA ARG A 80 -9.02 3.57 13.43
C ARG A 80 -8.64 4.26 12.13
N LEU A 81 -7.55 4.99 12.16
CA LEU A 81 -6.89 5.57 11.00
C LEU A 81 -5.48 4.99 10.91
N ASP A 82 -5.20 4.28 9.82
CA ASP A 82 -3.89 3.68 9.56
C ASP A 82 -3.07 4.62 8.67
N LEU A 83 -2.06 5.25 9.25
CA LEU A 83 -1.13 6.15 8.58
C LEU A 83 0.29 5.53 8.57
N THR A 84 0.37 4.21 8.50
CA THR A 84 1.65 3.53 8.32
C THR A 84 2.19 3.79 6.92
N LEU A 85 3.51 4.02 6.81
CA LEU A 85 4.12 4.39 5.52
C LEU A 85 3.86 3.37 4.41
N PRO A 86 3.92 2.04 4.67
CA PRO A 86 3.59 1.06 3.64
C PRO A 86 2.14 1.09 3.19
N THR A 87 1.19 1.33 4.11
CA THR A 87 -0.23 1.44 3.78
C THR A 87 -0.48 2.65 2.89
N LEU A 88 0.05 3.81 3.26
CA LEU A 88 -0.07 5.03 2.47
C LEU A 88 0.56 4.90 1.08
N ALA A 89 1.72 4.23 0.98
CA ALA A 89 2.39 4.00 -0.30
C ALA A 89 1.58 3.09 -1.22
N LEU A 90 0.96 2.04 -0.67
CA LEU A 90 0.08 1.14 -1.43
C LEU A 90 -1.23 1.83 -1.82
N ASP A 91 -1.85 2.61 -0.94
CA ASP A 91 -3.04 3.40 -1.25
C ASP A 91 -2.77 4.39 -2.39
N LEU A 92 -1.59 5.04 -2.36
CA LEU A 92 -1.16 5.90 -3.46
C LEU A 92 -0.98 5.11 -4.75
N LEU A 93 -0.29 3.96 -4.71
CA LEU A 93 -0.06 3.09 -5.86
C LEU A 93 -1.36 2.57 -6.49
N GLU A 94 -2.39 2.32 -5.68
CA GLU A 94 -3.69 1.83 -6.10
C GLU A 94 -4.65 2.96 -6.51
N SER A 95 -4.29 4.21 -6.22
CA SER A 95 -5.12 5.36 -6.56
C SER A 95 -5.28 5.48 -8.08
N PRO A 96 -6.46 5.90 -8.57
CA PRO A 96 -6.74 5.98 -10.02
C PRO A 96 -5.83 6.96 -10.78
N GLY A 97 -5.06 7.79 -10.08
CA GLY A 97 -4.04 8.69 -10.63
C GLY A 97 -2.63 8.11 -10.69
N ALA A 98 -2.34 7.08 -9.90
CA ALA A 98 -1.08 6.34 -9.97
C ALA A 98 -1.23 5.18 -10.97
N ARG A 99 -1.21 5.49 -12.26
CA ARG A 99 -1.06 4.42 -13.27
C ARG A 99 0.44 4.12 -13.44
N PRO A 100 0.83 2.85 -13.62
CA PRO A 100 2.08 2.54 -14.30
C PRO A 100 2.07 3.07 -15.73
#